data_AF-A0A970LSE8-F1
#
_entry.id   AF-A0A970LSE8-F1
#
_cell.length_a   1.000
_cell.length_b   1.000
_cell.length_c   1.000
_cell.angle_alpha   90.00
_cell.angle_beta   90.00
_cell.angle_gamma   90.00
#
_symmetry.space_group_name_H-M   'P 1'
#
loop_
_entity.id
_entity.type
_entity.pdbx_description
1 polymer ?
#
loop_
_entity_poly.entity_id
_entity_poly.type
_entity_poly.pdbx_seq_one_letter_code
_entity_poly.pdbx_strand_id
1 'polypeptide(L)'
;MAKTYLKGKHLVLLALLLLLLTGITYAAARRNTHGQAAQKLQQAAQDGQWEEYLRLLQEQESDPAEKLYTSAKEDAAGAPDGLRDTIYLFPTWTYGGEITGQQVRLDLATAKLHLLQKHYPSSSWSSFATLDLANYYYALGDYEQAEKYAQAADNNLLLARIALDRGDYQRALQITGKSLSAEANPDLELLYAQGRALLGLRQWEKAADLFASLPVKAEKMFAGFAEDEQLVHDNAAYWEQIATHNLERIAGLQDSEGMGHISGRVLLGEKPLSGVRVYLVDNTVPKSWSSSSEIKTMRQVVSGADGTFRFAHVLPGSYALGAAVELAAIEGYTLQQQEFTLAGGRTVTQDLRFVEVAAPEKPLGGQEVDDEVEFRWQAVEGAAYYNLWVTAVVDQGAVVSTVLRPRITTNFIRIDLTEELKKSPFYPSYGYDGELLNPHLLFGQL
;
A
#
# COMPACT_ATOMS: atom_id res chain seq x y z
N MET A 1 -56.28 2.13 -54.96
CA MET A 1 -55.84 3.27 -54.12
C MET A 1 -56.64 3.27 -52.84
N ALA A 2 -56.06 2.86 -51.71
CA ALA A 2 -56.71 3.00 -50.41
C ALA A 2 -56.46 4.43 -49.89
N LYS A 3 -57.53 5.21 -49.69
CA LYS A 3 -57.46 6.52 -49.02
C LYS A 3 -57.38 6.30 -47.51
N THR A 4 -56.19 6.40 -46.95
CA THR A 4 -55.99 6.37 -45.50
C THR A 4 -56.33 7.75 -44.91
N TYR A 5 -57.39 7.82 -44.11
CA TYR A 5 -57.78 9.03 -43.39
C TYR A 5 -57.07 9.07 -42.03
N LEU A 6 -56.06 9.94 -41.89
CA LEU A 6 -55.47 10.23 -40.59
C LEU A 6 -56.48 11.02 -39.73
N LYS A 7 -57.05 10.36 -38.71
CA LYS A 7 -57.83 11.04 -37.66
C LYS A 7 -56.90 11.92 -36.81
N GLY A 8 -57.38 13.05 -36.30
CA GLY A 8 -56.57 14.00 -35.50
C GLY A 8 -55.79 13.37 -34.34
N LYS A 9 -56.32 12.31 -33.71
CA LYS A 9 -55.61 11.52 -32.69
C LYS A 9 -54.33 10.84 -33.20
N HIS A 10 -54.28 10.45 -34.47
CA HIS A 10 -53.09 9.87 -35.09
C HIS A 10 -52.02 10.92 -35.39
N LEU A 11 -52.41 12.18 -35.68
CA LEU A 11 -51.47 13.30 -35.80
C LEU A 11 -50.83 13.64 -34.45
N VAL A 12 -51.63 13.66 -33.37
CA VAL A 12 -51.11 13.88 -32.00
C VAL A 12 -50.16 12.75 -31.57
N LEU A 13 -50.52 11.48 -31.84
CA LEU A 13 -49.64 10.34 -31.58
C LEU A 13 -48.34 10.41 -32.40
N LEU A 14 -48.41 10.82 -33.66
CA LEU A 14 -47.22 10.97 -34.51
C LEU A 14 -46.29 12.10 -34.00
N ALA A 15 -46.86 13.22 -33.55
CA ALA A 15 -46.10 14.33 -32.98
C ALA A 15 -45.44 13.95 -31.64
N LEU A 16 -46.15 13.22 -30.77
CA LEU A 16 -45.58 12.70 -29.53
C LEU A 16 -44.48 11.67 -29.80
N LEU A 17 -44.67 10.79 -30.79
CA LEU A 17 -43.66 9.79 -31.17
C LEU A 17 -42.41 10.46 -31.76
N LEU A 18 -42.57 11.51 -32.57
CA LEU A 18 -41.47 12.33 -33.07
C LEU A 18 -40.72 13.06 -31.95
N LEU A 19 -41.43 13.66 -30.98
CA LEU A 19 -40.81 14.29 -29.81
C LEU A 19 -40.01 13.29 -28.98
N LEU A 20 -40.56 12.09 -28.78
CA LEU A 20 -39.92 11.02 -28.02
C LEU A 20 -38.70 10.48 -28.75
N LEU A 21 -38.79 10.29 -30.08
CA LEU A 21 -37.64 9.94 -30.94
C LEU A 21 -36.56 11.02 -30.91
N THR A 22 -36.92 12.31 -31.02
CA THR A 22 -35.94 13.41 -30.93
C THR A 22 -35.27 13.46 -29.56
N GLY A 23 -36.02 13.21 -28.48
CA GLY A 23 -35.48 13.13 -27.12
C GLY A 23 -34.50 11.96 -26.96
N ILE A 24 -34.83 10.78 -27.49
CA ILE A 24 -33.95 9.61 -27.48
C ILE A 24 -32.70 9.85 -28.34
N THR A 25 -32.83 10.40 -29.54
CA THR A 25 -31.67 10.71 -30.40
C THR A 25 -30.79 11.78 -29.80
N TYR A 26 -31.38 12.79 -29.15
CA TYR A 26 -30.62 13.84 -28.45
C TYR A 26 -29.87 13.26 -27.25
N ALA A 27 -30.52 12.42 -26.44
CA ALA A 27 -29.88 11.73 -25.33
C ALA A 27 -28.76 10.77 -25.79
N ALA A 28 -28.99 10.00 -26.86
CA ALA A 28 -28.01 9.09 -27.43
C ALA A 28 -26.82 9.82 -28.07
N ALA A 29 -27.07 10.90 -28.82
CA ALA A 29 -26.03 11.75 -29.39
C ALA A 29 -25.19 12.39 -28.29
N ARG A 30 -25.84 12.94 -27.26
CA ARG A 30 -25.16 13.53 -26.09
C ARG A 30 -24.30 12.50 -25.34
N ARG A 31 -24.80 11.28 -25.15
CA ARG A 31 -24.05 10.18 -24.53
C ARG A 31 -22.82 9.80 -25.37
N ASN A 32 -22.96 9.74 -26.69
CA ASN A 32 -21.86 9.40 -27.59
C ASN A 32 -20.80 10.52 -27.65
N THR A 33 -21.22 11.79 -27.70
CA THR A 33 -20.28 12.93 -27.71
C THR A 33 -19.52 13.06 -26.40
N HIS A 34 -20.18 12.89 -25.24
CA HIS A 34 -19.50 12.90 -23.93
C HIS A 34 -18.52 11.72 -23.80
N GLY A 35 -18.88 10.53 -24.29
CA GLY A 35 -17.97 9.37 -24.30
C GLY A 35 -16.71 9.60 -25.13
N GLN A 36 -16.85 10.15 -26.34
CA GLN A 36 -15.70 10.48 -27.20
C GLN A 36 -14.83 11.59 -26.62
N ALA A 37 -15.46 12.59 -25.99
CA ALA A 37 -14.80 13.69 -25.29
C ALA A 37 -13.94 13.18 -24.11
N ALA A 38 -14.50 12.32 -23.27
CA ALA A 38 -13.79 11.70 -22.15
C ALA A 38 -12.62 10.81 -22.62
N GLN A 39 -12.82 10.03 -23.69
CA GLN A 39 -11.74 9.22 -24.28
C GLN A 39 -10.59 10.08 -24.80
N LYS A 40 -10.88 11.19 -25.50
CA LYS A 40 -9.85 12.12 -25.96
C LYS A 40 -9.10 12.78 -24.81
N LEU A 41 -9.83 13.16 -23.75
CA LEU A 41 -9.23 13.73 -22.55
C LEU A 41 -8.26 12.72 -21.90
N GLN A 42 -8.69 11.47 -21.73
CA GLN A 42 -7.85 10.41 -21.17
C GLN A 42 -6.63 10.13 -22.04
N GLN A 43 -6.79 10.04 -23.36
CA GLN A 43 -5.70 9.84 -24.31
C GLN A 43 -4.68 10.99 -24.26
N ALA A 44 -5.14 12.24 -24.23
CA ALA A 44 -4.26 13.40 -24.13
C ALA A 44 -3.43 13.39 -22.83
N ALA A 45 -4.01 12.95 -21.71
CA ALA A 45 -3.25 12.78 -20.46
C ALA A 45 -2.19 11.67 -20.59
N GLN A 46 -2.56 10.51 -21.14
CA GLN A 46 -1.66 9.37 -21.31
C GLN A 46 -0.49 9.67 -22.26
N ASP A 47 -0.74 10.46 -23.30
CA ASP A 47 0.27 10.90 -24.28
C ASP A 47 1.09 12.10 -23.78
N GLY A 48 0.80 12.63 -22.57
CA GLY A 48 1.45 13.80 -22.02
C GLY A 48 1.15 15.11 -22.76
N GLN A 49 0.07 15.16 -23.53
CA GLN A 49 -0.40 16.33 -24.28
C GLN A 49 -1.18 17.29 -23.37
N TRP A 50 -0.50 17.86 -22.37
CA TRP A 50 -1.14 18.59 -21.28
C TRP A 50 -1.85 19.89 -21.68
N GLU A 51 -1.41 20.56 -22.74
CA GLU A 51 -2.10 21.76 -23.26
C GLU A 51 -3.45 21.38 -23.89
N GLU A 52 -3.47 20.30 -24.69
CA GLU A 52 -4.69 19.77 -25.29
C GLU A 52 -5.64 19.21 -24.22
N TYR A 53 -5.08 18.50 -23.23
CA TYR A 53 -5.83 18.02 -22.07
C TYR A 53 -6.55 19.17 -21.35
N LEU A 54 -5.84 20.26 -21.04
CA LEU A 54 -6.43 21.43 -20.37
C LEU A 54 -7.50 22.09 -21.23
N ARG A 55 -7.27 22.23 -22.54
CA ARG A 55 -8.26 22.80 -23.47
C ARG A 55 -9.54 21.96 -23.47
N LEU A 56 -9.42 20.65 -23.61
CA LEU A 56 -10.55 19.73 -23.59
C LEU A 56 -11.30 19.74 -22.25
N LEU A 57 -10.57 19.83 -21.14
CA LEU A 57 -11.15 19.90 -19.80
C LEU A 57 -11.99 21.18 -19.63
N GLN A 58 -11.45 22.33 -20.05
CA GLN A 58 -12.13 23.63 -19.97
C GLN A 58 -13.38 23.70 -20.87
N GLU A 59 -13.39 22.98 -22.00
CA GLU A 59 -14.54 22.91 -22.90
C GLU A 59 -15.68 22.04 -22.32
N GLN A 60 -15.35 21.07 -21.46
CA GLN A 60 -16.29 20.04 -21.02
C GLN A 60 -16.83 20.25 -19.60
N GLU A 61 -16.06 20.92 -18.74
CA GLU A 61 -16.32 20.98 -17.30
C GLU A 61 -16.64 22.41 -16.85
N SER A 62 -17.65 22.55 -15.99
CA SER A 62 -18.00 23.85 -15.40
C SER A 62 -17.02 24.29 -14.32
N ASP A 63 -16.35 23.33 -13.65
CA ASP A 63 -15.24 23.58 -12.72
C ASP A 63 -14.03 22.71 -13.12
N PRO A 64 -13.18 23.20 -14.03
CA PRO A 64 -11.98 22.48 -14.45
C PRO A 64 -10.99 22.24 -13.30
N ALA A 65 -10.97 23.07 -12.26
CA ALA A 65 -10.04 22.91 -11.14
C ALA A 65 -10.44 21.72 -10.26
N GLU A 66 -11.73 21.63 -9.92
CA GLU A 66 -12.29 20.46 -9.21
C GLU A 66 -12.09 19.18 -10.02
N LYS A 67 -12.39 19.21 -11.32
CA LYS A 67 -12.27 18.02 -12.15
C LYS A 67 -10.82 17.54 -12.29
N LEU A 68 -9.88 18.48 -12.37
CA LEU A 68 -8.46 18.17 -12.41
C LEU A 68 -7.98 17.50 -11.12
N TYR A 69 -8.42 18.02 -9.97
CA TYR A 69 -8.10 17.44 -8.66
C TYR A 69 -8.69 16.05 -8.51
N THR A 70 -10.00 15.89 -8.73
CA THR A 70 -10.70 14.61 -8.57
C THR A 70 -10.16 13.54 -9.52
N SER A 71 -9.87 13.89 -10.78
CA SER A 71 -9.24 12.94 -11.72
C SER A 71 -7.80 12.58 -11.33
N ALA A 72 -7.05 13.47 -10.68
CA ALA A 72 -5.75 13.11 -10.12
C ALA A 72 -5.89 12.14 -8.93
N LYS A 73 -6.92 12.30 -8.09
CA LYS A 73 -7.21 11.35 -7.00
C LYS A 73 -7.61 9.98 -7.53
N GLU A 74 -8.34 9.91 -8.64
CA GLU A 74 -8.68 8.65 -9.32
C GLU A 74 -7.42 7.94 -9.82
N ASP A 75 -6.50 8.66 -10.48
CA ASP A 75 -5.22 8.10 -10.94
C ASP A 75 -4.34 7.60 -9.77
N ALA A 76 -4.43 8.26 -8.61
CA ALA A 76 -3.64 7.93 -7.42
C ALA A 76 -4.45 7.16 -6.36
N ALA A 77 -5.49 6.42 -6.76
CA ALA A 77 -6.38 5.75 -5.83
C ALA A 77 -5.61 4.87 -4.82
N GLY A 78 -5.86 5.10 -3.53
CA GLY A 78 -5.20 4.40 -2.43
C GLY A 78 -3.82 4.96 -2.02
N ALA A 79 -3.30 6.00 -2.66
CA ALA A 79 -2.03 6.60 -2.27
C ALA A 79 -2.14 7.53 -1.03
N PRO A 80 -1.09 7.64 -0.19
CA PRO A 80 0.20 6.92 -0.26
C PRO A 80 0.18 5.54 0.39
N ASP A 81 -0.86 5.25 1.19
CA ASP A 81 -1.00 4.05 2.02
C ASP A 81 -2.11 3.15 1.48
N GLY A 82 -1.76 2.01 0.88
CA GLY A 82 -2.74 1.08 0.31
C GLY A 82 -3.08 1.39 -1.15
N LEU A 83 -2.04 1.57 -1.98
CA LEU A 83 -2.19 1.74 -3.43
C LEU A 83 -3.08 0.60 -3.98
N ARG A 84 -4.07 0.95 -4.81
CA ARG A 84 -4.89 -0.06 -5.50
C ARG A 84 -4.00 -0.96 -6.36
N ASP A 85 -4.43 -2.21 -6.52
CA ASP A 85 -3.71 -3.25 -7.28
C ASP A 85 -2.25 -3.50 -6.82
N THR A 86 -1.88 -3.01 -5.63
CA THR A 86 -0.58 -3.24 -5.00
C THR A 86 -0.71 -4.30 -3.93
N ILE A 87 0.22 -5.26 -3.96
CA ILE A 87 0.36 -6.29 -2.93
C ILE A 87 1.59 -6.01 -2.08
N TYR A 88 1.42 -6.08 -0.76
CA TYR A 88 2.44 -5.85 0.24
C TYR A 88 2.88 -7.20 0.80
N LEU A 89 4.08 -7.63 0.42
CA LEU A 89 4.62 -8.95 0.69
C LEU A 89 5.67 -8.85 1.78
N PHE A 90 5.43 -9.52 2.89
CA PHE A 90 6.37 -9.60 4.00
C PHE A 90 6.74 -11.07 4.29
N PRO A 91 7.80 -11.32 5.08
CA PRO A 91 8.22 -12.69 5.37
C PRO A 91 7.16 -13.52 6.12
N THR A 92 6.23 -12.90 6.84
CA THR A 92 5.30 -13.62 7.72
C THR A 92 3.84 -13.33 7.45
N TRP A 93 3.54 -12.40 6.56
CA TRP A 93 2.18 -11.97 6.24
C TRP A 93 2.16 -11.24 4.91
N THR A 94 0.98 -11.12 4.32
CA THR A 94 0.78 -10.26 3.17
C THR A 94 -0.50 -9.47 3.29
N TYR A 95 -0.52 -8.32 2.63
CA TYR A 95 -1.64 -7.42 2.63
C TYR A 95 -1.91 -6.93 1.22
N GLY A 96 -3.14 -7.13 0.76
CA GLY A 96 -3.62 -6.60 -0.51
C GLY A 96 -4.41 -5.33 -0.30
N GLY A 97 -4.17 -4.32 -1.14
CA GLY A 97 -5.14 -3.22 -1.31
C GLY A 97 -6.40 -3.68 -2.04
N GLU A 98 -7.36 -2.77 -2.20
CA GLU A 98 -8.51 -3.01 -3.09
C GLU A 98 -8.00 -3.30 -4.51
N ILE A 99 -8.40 -4.44 -5.07
CA ILE A 99 -8.10 -4.79 -6.46
C ILE A 99 -9.26 -4.33 -7.32
N THR A 100 -8.97 -3.46 -8.27
CA THR A 100 -9.98 -2.88 -9.16
C THR A 100 -9.62 -3.06 -10.64
N GLY A 101 -8.40 -3.55 -10.93
CA GLY A 101 -7.84 -3.56 -12.27
C GLY A 101 -7.58 -2.15 -12.83
N GLN A 102 -7.71 -1.11 -12.00
CA GLN A 102 -7.34 0.25 -12.34
C GLN A 102 -5.90 0.50 -11.90
N GLN A 103 -5.01 0.51 -12.89
CA GLN A 103 -3.61 0.81 -12.67
C GLN A 103 -3.46 2.17 -11.99
N VAL A 104 -2.78 2.18 -10.84
CA VAL A 104 -2.36 3.41 -10.16
C VAL A 104 -1.30 4.12 -11.02
N ARG A 105 -1.53 5.40 -11.31
CA ARG A 105 -0.70 6.24 -12.18
C ARG A 105 -0.29 7.52 -11.46
N LEU A 106 0.63 7.38 -10.50
CA LEU A 106 1.17 8.51 -9.73
C LEU A 106 1.88 9.55 -10.63
N ASP A 107 2.41 9.13 -11.77
CA ASP A 107 2.97 10.01 -12.79
C ASP A 107 1.90 10.94 -13.40
N LEU A 108 0.74 10.40 -13.77
CA LEU A 108 -0.39 11.19 -14.29
C LEU A 108 -1.01 12.06 -13.20
N ALA A 109 -1.19 11.49 -12.00
CA ALA A 109 -1.74 12.21 -10.85
C ALA A 109 -0.91 13.46 -10.51
N THR A 110 0.41 13.29 -10.36
CA THR A 110 1.31 14.42 -10.06
C THR A 110 1.29 15.46 -11.18
N ALA A 111 1.32 15.04 -12.44
CA ALA A 111 1.24 15.97 -13.58
C ALA A 111 -0.07 16.80 -13.57
N LYS A 112 -1.22 16.16 -13.31
CA LYS A 112 -2.51 16.85 -13.17
C LYS A 112 -2.51 17.85 -12.01
N LEU A 113 -1.96 17.48 -10.85
CA LEU A 113 -1.85 18.39 -9.70
C LEU A 113 -0.91 19.58 -9.98
N HIS A 114 0.17 19.40 -10.74
CA HIS A 114 1.00 20.52 -11.20
C HIS A 114 0.25 21.46 -12.13
N LEU A 115 -0.55 20.93 -13.07
CA LEU A 115 -1.41 21.76 -13.92
C LEU A 115 -2.42 22.55 -13.08
N LEU A 116 -2.97 21.95 -12.02
CA LEU A 116 -3.89 22.60 -11.10
C LEU A 116 -3.23 23.80 -10.40
N GLN A 117 -2.05 23.60 -9.82
CA GLN A 117 -1.30 24.67 -9.17
C GLN A 117 -0.87 25.77 -10.14
N LYS A 118 -0.52 25.41 -11.38
CA LYS A 118 -0.08 26.36 -12.40
C LYS A 118 -1.21 27.23 -12.95
N HIS A 119 -2.36 26.63 -13.26
CA HIS A 119 -3.44 27.30 -13.99
C HIS A 119 -4.56 27.81 -13.08
N TYR A 120 -4.71 27.24 -11.88
CA TYR A 120 -5.74 27.63 -10.92
C TYR A 120 -5.17 27.85 -9.50
N PRO A 121 -4.10 28.68 -9.34
CA PRO A 121 -3.39 28.84 -8.07
C PRO A 121 -4.25 29.40 -6.93
N SER A 122 -5.34 30.11 -7.26
CA SER A 122 -6.28 30.68 -6.28
C SER A 122 -7.43 29.74 -5.90
N SER A 123 -7.51 28.55 -6.52
CA SER A 123 -8.53 27.55 -6.20
C SER A 123 -8.20 26.86 -4.86
N SER A 124 -9.23 26.56 -4.06
CA SER A 124 -9.06 25.75 -2.83
C SER A 124 -8.48 24.37 -3.13
N TRP A 125 -8.79 23.80 -4.30
CA TRP A 125 -8.23 22.53 -4.77
C TRP A 125 -6.72 22.58 -4.95
N SER A 126 -6.16 23.74 -5.31
CA SER A 126 -4.71 23.94 -5.43
C SER A 126 -4.01 23.83 -4.08
N SER A 127 -4.68 24.21 -2.98
CA SER A 127 -4.14 24.04 -1.62
C SER A 127 -4.11 22.57 -1.21
N PHE A 128 -5.19 21.82 -1.48
CA PHE A 128 -5.25 20.38 -1.22
C PHE A 128 -4.21 19.60 -2.05
N ALA A 129 -3.99 20.01 -3.29
CA ALA A 129 -2.99 19.44 -4.18
C ALA A 129 -1.57 19.44 -3.61
N THR A 130 -1.22 20.44 -2.78
CA THR A 130 0.12 20.55 -2.19
C THR A 130 0.44 19.35 -1.30
N LEU A 131 -0.49 18.94 -0.43
CA LEU A 131 -0.31 17.79 0.44
C LEU A 131 -0.32 16.48 -0.36
N ASP A 132 -1.21 16.35 -1.34
CA ASP A 132 -1.26 15.17 -2.20
C ASP A 132 0.03 15.00 -3.02
N LEU A 133 0.59 16.08 -3.57
CA LEU A 133 1.89 16.06 -4.23
C LEU A 133 3.00 15.56 -3.29
N ALA A 134 3.01 16.01 -2.03
CA ALA A 134 3.97 15.54 -1.04
C ALA A 134 3.89 14.02 -0.83
N ASN A 135 2.67 13.50 -0.65
CA ASN A 135 2.40 12.09 -0.46
C ASN A 135 2.73 11.25 -1.70
N TYR A 136 2.42 11.74 -2.90
CA TYR A 136 2.64 11.01 -4.14
C TYR A 136 4.12 10.95 -4.51
N TYR A 137 4.87 12.04 -4.30
CA TYR A 137 6.31 12.01 -4.45
C TYR A 137 7.00 11.13 -3.41
N TYR A 138 6.50 11.13 -2.17
CA TYR A 138 6.98 10.20 -1.13
C TYR A 138 6.75 8.75 -1.57
N ALA A 139 5.57 8.46 -2.14
CA ALA A 139 5.22 7.13 -2.63
C ALA A 139 6.06 6.68 -3.83
N LEU A 140 6.50 7.62 -4.68
CA LEU A 140 7.42 7.41 -5.80
C LEU A 140 8.89 7.29 -5.36
N GLY A 141 9.22 7.58 -4.09
CA GLY A 141 10.60 7.64 -3.60
C GLY A 141 11.36 8.91 -4.01
N ASP A 142 10.70 9.90 -4.62
CA ASP A 142 11.26 11.21 -4.91
C ASP A 142 11.22 12.07 -3.63
N TYR A 143 12.13 11.78 -2.70
CA TYR A 143 12.18 12.46 -1.41
C TYR A 143 12.49 13.94 -1.52
N GLU A 144 13.14 14.40 -2.59
CA GLU A 144 13.42 15.83 -2.78
C GLU A 144 12.13 16.61 -3.04
N GLN A 145 11.31 16.15 -3.98
CA GLN A 145 10.01 16.78 -4.24
C GLN A 145 9.05 16.56 -3.07
N ALA A 146 9.02 15.36 -2.49
CA ALA A 146 8.17 15.06 -1.34
C ALA A 146 8.44 16.02 -0.18
N GLU A 147 9.71 16.27 0.14
CA GLU A 147 10.10 17.17 1.22
C GLU A 147 9.72 18.62 0.92
N LYS A 148 9.96 19.08 -0.32
CA LYS A 148 9.55 20.43 -0.77
C LYS A 148 8.04 20.65 -0.59
N TYR A 149 7.21 19.71 -1.04
CA TYR A 149 5.76 19.83 -0.93
C TYR A 149 5.26 19.62 0.49
N ALA A 150 5.88 18.74 1.28
CA ALA A 150 5.54 18.55 2.69
C ALA A 150 5.85 19.81 3.52
N GLN A 151 6.94 20.52 3.22
CA GLN A 151 7.25 21.84 3.81
C GLN A 151 6.18 22.87 3.43
N ALA A 152 5.81 22.94 2.15
CA ALA A 152 4.79 23.88 1.69
C ALA A 152 3.40 23.60 2.27
N ALA A 153 3.11 22.35 2.64
CA ALA A 153 1.88 21.93 3.30
C ALA A 153 1.96 21.96 4.85
N ASP A 154 3.08 22.41 5.43
CA ASP A 154 3.37 22.37 6.87
C ASP A 154 3.18 20.97 7.51
N ASN A 155 3.41 19.90 6.74
CA ASN A 155 3.24 18.52 7.21
C ASN A 155 4.51 17.99 7.89
N ASN A 156 4.64 18.30 9.18
CA ASN A 156 5.79 17.91 9.99
C ASN A 156 5.95 16.39 10.16
N LEU A 157 4.85 15.64 10.18
CA LEU A 157 4.90 14.18 10.31
C LEU A 157 5.55 13.55 9.07
N LEU A 158 5.13 13.94 7.87
CA LEU A 158 5.74 13.45 6.63
C LEU A 158 7.21 13.87 6.52
N LEU A 159 7.55 15.11 6.92
CA LEU A 159 8.95 15.55 6.98
C LEU A 159 9.80 14.71 7.93
N ALA A 160 9.27 14.38 9.11
CA ALA A 160 9.96 13.50 10.06
C ALA A 160 10.13 12.09 9.50
N ARG A 161 9.10 11.53 8.83
CA ARG A 161 9.18 10.22 8.15
C ARG A 161 10.25 10.19 7.06
N ILE A 162 10.28 11.20 6.17
CA ILE A 162 11.30 11.33 5.13
C ILE A 162 12.71 11.38 5.75
N ALA A 163 12.89 12.16 6.82
CA ALA A 163 14.17 12.24 7.51
C ALA A 163 14.58 10.88 8.12
N LEU A 164 13.66 10.15 8.76
CA LEU A 164 13.88 8.81 9.30
C LEU A 164 14.24 7.79 8.19
N ASP A 165 13.54 7.80 7.06
CA ASP A 165 13.81 6.91 5.93
C ASP A 165 15.20 7.14 5.34
N ARG A 166 15.66 8.40 5.32
CA ARG A 166 17.01 8.78 4.88
C ARG A 166 18.08 8.57 5.96
N GLY A 167 17.70 8.20 7.18
CA GLY A 167 18.62 8.03 8.31
C GLY A 167 19.12 9.36 8.90
N ASP A 168 18.46 10.48 8.59
CA ASP A 168 18.74 11.80 9.17
C ASP A 168 17.98 11.98 10.49
N TYR A 169 18.42 11.24 11.51
CA TYR A 169 17.76 11.21 12.82
C TYR A 169 17.83 12.55 13.55
N GLN A 170 18.89 13.34 13.32
CA GLN A 170 19.02 14.66 13.94
C GLN A 170 17.95 15.61 13.44
N ARG A 171 17.71 15.62 12.12
CA ARG A 171 16.67 16.43 11.52
C ARG A 171 15.28 15.96 11.92
N ALA A 172 15.04 14.65 11.95
CA ALA A 172 13.77 14.10 12.45
C ALA A 172 13.48 14.60 13.88
N LEU A 173 14.46 14.54 14.79
CA LEU A 173 14.33 15.02 16.17
C LEU A 173 14.03 16.53 16.25
N GLN A 174 14.64 17.33 15.39
CA GLN A 174 14.39 18.78 15.33
C GLN A 174 12.96 19.10 14.89
N ILE A 175 12.49 18.42 13.84
CA ILE A 175 11.13 18.61 13.31
C ILE A 175 10.11 18.23 14.39
N THR A 176 10.20 17.02 14.93
CA THR A 176 9.23 16.53 15.92
C THR A 176 9.28 17.36 17.21
N GLY A 177 10.47 17.77 17.66
CA GLY A 177 10.63 18.59 18.86
C GLY A 177 9.97 19.96 18.74
N LYS A 178 10.06 20.60 17.56
CA LYS A 178 9.37 21.88 17.30
C LYS A 178 7.85 21.70 17.31
N SER A 179 7.33 20.70 16.61
CA SER A 179 5.88 20.46 16.50
C SER A 179 5.25 20.12 17.84
N LEU A 180 5.84 19.18 18.58
CA LEU A 180 5.30 18.72 19.87
C LEU A 180 5.35 19.79 20.97
N SER A 181 6.31 20.73 20.90
CA SER A 181 6.38 21.84 21.86
C SER A 181 5.22 22.81 21.77
N ALA A 182 4.46 22.79 20.67
CA ALA A 182 3.32 23.67 20.41
C ALA A 182 1.95 23.06 20.79
N GLU A 183 1.89 21.78 21.17
CA GLU A 183 0.62 21.05 21.32
C GLU A 183 0.29 20.66 22.76
N ALA A 184 -0.97 20.86 23.15
CA ALA A 184 -1.49 20.45 24.45
C ALA A 184 -1.85 18.94 24.51
N ASN A 185 -2.13 18.33 23.35
CA ASN A 185 -2.43 16.90 23.21
C ASN A 185 -1.65 16.36 21.99
N PRO A 186 -0.40 15.90 22.20
CA PRO A 186 0.52 15.63 21.10
C PRO A 186 0.09 14.45 20.24
N ASP A 187 0.25 14.60 18.92
CA ASP A 187 0.10 13.50 17.97
C ASP A 187 1.04 12.32 18.32
N LEU A 188 0.45 11.14 18.54
CA LEU A 188 1.15 9.92 18.94
C LEU A 188 2.14 9.42 17.87
N GLU A 189 1.85 9.62 16.58
CA GLU A 189 2.77 9.27 15.51
C GLU A 189 3.97 10.22 15.45
N LEU A 190 3.79 11.51 15.75
CA LEU A 190 4.91 12.44 15.92
C LEU A 190 5.78 12.10 17.12
N LEU A 191 5.18 11.69 18.24
CA LEU A 191 5.92 11.18 19.41
C LEU A 191 6.69 9.91 19.07
N TYR A 192 6.08 9.00 18.31
CA TYR A 192 6.75 7.78 17.88
C TYR A 192 7.91 8.07 16.92
N ALA A 193 7.73 8.98 15.97
CA ALA A 193 8.81 9.45 15.09
C ALA A 193 9.95 10.09 15.89
N GLN A 194 9.63 10.86 16.93
CA GLN A 194 10.63 11.41 17.86
C GLN A 194 11.38 10.31 18.61
N GLY A 195 10.69 9.28 19.10
CA GLY A 195 11.30 8.11 19.75
C GLY A 195 12.27 7.38 18.83
N ARG A 196 11.87 7.14 17.58
CA ARG A 196 12.74 6.56 16.55
C ARG A 196 13.95 7.42 16.24
N ALA A 197 13.79 8.75 16.22
CA ALA A 197 14.90 9.68 16.03
C ALA A 197 15.90 9.62 17.19
N LEU A 198 15.42 9.62 18.44
CA LEU A 198 16.25 9.45 19.64
C LEU A 198 16.98 8.10 19.63
N LEU A 199 16.28 7.03 19.22
CA LEU A 199 16.85 5.69 19.06
C LEU A 199 17.98 5.69 18.03
N GLY A 200 17.76 6.26 16.84
CA GLY A 200 18.79 6.39 15.80
C GLY A 200 19.99 7.27 16.20
N LEU A 201 19.76 8.26 17.07
CA LEU A 201 20.80 9.08 17.71
C LEU A 201 21.46 8.40 18.92
N ARG A 202 21.06 7.18 19.25
CA ARG A 202 21.57 6.41 20.39
C ARG A 202 21.35 7.10 21.75
N GLN A 203 20.33 7.95 21.85
CA GLN A 203 19.90 8.57 23.10
C GLN A 203 18.95 7.61 23.84
N TRP A 204 19.49 6.47 24.26
CA TRP A 204 18.73 5.31 24.76
C TRP A 204 17.76 5.63 25.88
N GLU A 205 18.22 6.36 26.89
CA GLU A 205 17.41 6.74 28.06
C GLU A 205 16.20 7.58 27.64
N LYS A 206 16.43 8.65 26.86
CA LYS A 206 15.34 9.50 26.37
C LYS A 206 14.39 8.76 25.43
N ALA A 207 14.92 7.87 24.58
CA ALA A 207 14.10 7.04 23.71
C ALA A 207 13.21 6.12 24.55
N ALA A 208 13.78 5.46 25.57
CA ALA A 208 13.07 4.56 26.47
C ALA A 208 11.98 5.31 27.25
N ASP A 209 12.29 6.47 27.84
CA ASP A 209 11.32 7.30 28.55
C ASP A 209 10.15 7.70 27.64
N LEU A 210 10.45 8.07 26.40
CA LEU A 210 9.43 8.48 25.44
C LEU A 210 8.55 7.31 25.02
N PHE A 211 9.13 6.16 24.67
CA PHE A 211 8.36 4.96 24.30
C PHE A 211 7.51 4.46 25.47
N ALA A 212 8.05 4.41 26.69
CA ALA A 212 7.31 4.05 27.89
C ALA A 212 6.13 4.99 28.18
N SER A 213 6.19 6.23 27.71
CA SER A 213 5.09 7.20 27.86
C SER A 213 3.96 7.06 26.83
N LEU A 214 4.18 6.37 25.72
CA LEU A 214 3.20 6.28 24.61
C LEU A 214 1.87 5.66 25.05
N PRO A 215 1.82 4.54 25.80
CA PRO A 215 0.55 3.89 26.14
C PRO A 215 -0.33 4.78 27.01
N VAL A 216 0.27 5.42 28.03
CA VAL A 216 -0.43 6.35 28.93
C VAL A 216 -0.98 7.57 28.17
N LYS A 217 -0.20 8.10 27.21
CA LYS A 217 -0.65 9.20 26.36
C LYS A 217 -1.78 8.77 25.41
N ALA A 218 -1.69 7.55 24.87
CA ALA A 218 -2.72 6.97 24.02
C ALA A 218 -4.04 6.79 24.78
N GLU A 219 -4.00 6.15 25.97
CA GLU A 219 -5.18 6.00 26.82
C GLU A 219 -5.83 7.35 27.13
N LYS A 220 -5.04 8.35 27.53
CA LYS A 220 -5.54 9.71 27.80
C LYS A 220 -6.18 10.34 26.56
N MET A 221 -5.55 10.17 25.39
CA MET A 221 -6.08 10.69 24.14
C MET A 221 -7.42 10.04 23.79
N PHE A 222 -7.50 8.71 23.82
CA PHE A 222 -8.69 7.95 23.45
C PHE A 222 -9.84 8.08 24.47
N ALA A 223 -9.54 8.22 25.77
CA ALA A 223 -10.54 8.56 26.79
C ALA A 223 -11.23 9.92 26.54
N GLY A 224 -10.60 10.81 25.76
CA GLY A 224 -11.22 12.05 25.30
C GLY A 224 -12.22 11.87 24.15
N PHE A 225 -12.22 10.71 23.48
CA PHE A 225 -13.03 10.42 22.29
C PHE A 225 -14.09 9.33 22.51
N ALA A 226 -13.92 8.46 23.51
CA ALA A 226 -14.83 7.37 23.80
C ALA A 226 -15.10 7.25 25.31
N GLU A 227 -16.36 7.05 25.68
CA GLU A 227 -16.77 6.73 27.07
C GLU A 227 -16.60 5.24 27.41
N ASP A 228 -16.52 4.38 26.38
CA ASP A 228 -16.32 2.95 26.53
C ASP A 228 -14.85 2.65 26.87
N GLU A 229 -14.60 2.27 28.12
CA GLU A 229 -13.27 1.94 28.63
C GLU A 229 -12.60 0.79 27.85
N GLN A 230 -13.38 -0.19 27.36
CA GLN A 230 -12.83 -1.29 26.57
C GLN A 230 -12.35 -0.78 25.21
N LEU A 231 -13.13 0.07 24.55
CA LEU A 231 -12.72 0.68 23.28
C LEU A 231 -11.49 1.58 23.45
N VAL A 232 -11.38 2.32 24.56
CA VAL A 232 -10.20 3.12 24.89
C VAL A 232 -8.97 2.22 25.05
N HIS A 233 -9.10 1.15 25.83
CA HIS A 233 -8.02 0.19 26.07
C HIS A 233 -7.59 -0.51 24.77
N ASP A 234 -8.55 -0.98 23.96
CA ASP A 234 -8.27 -1.65 22.68
C ASP A 234 -7.51 -0.74 21.70
N ASN A 235 -7.86 0.56 21.65
CA ASN A 235 -7.15 1.54 20.83
C ASN A 235 -5.75 1.89 21.40
N ALA A 236 -5.59 1.86 22.73
CA ALA A 236 -4.29 2.09 23.37
C ALA A 236 -3.34 0.88 23.28
N ALA A 237 -3.88 -0.34 23.15
CA ALA A 237 -3.11 -1.58 23.10
C ALA A 237 -2.07 -1.61 21.97
N TYR A 238 -2.38 -0.98 20.82
CA TYR A 238 -1.41 -0.80 19.73
C TYR A 238 -0.15 -0.05 20.21
N TRP A 239 -0.32 1.00 21.01
CA TRP A 239 0.79 1.81 21.53
C TRP A 239 1.56 1.12 22.65
N GLU A 240 0.90 0.27 23.44
CA GLU A 240 1.55 -0.62 24.42
C GLU A 240 2.51 -1.61 23.75
N GLN A 241 2.08 -2.20 22.64
CA GLN A 241 2.89 -3.12 21.86
C GLN A 241 4.08 -2.40 21.20
N ILE A 242 3.83 -1.24 20.56
CA ILE A 242 4.88 -0.35 20.04
C ILE A 242 5.94 -0.05 21.12
N ALA A 243 5.48 0.35 22.31
CA ALA A 243 6.37 0.71 23.42
C ALA A 243 7.21 -0.49 23.85
N THR A 244 6.58 -1.64 24.11
CA THR A 244 7.23 -2.87 24.54
C THR A 244 8.32 -3.29 23.57
N HIS A 245 8.00 -3.35 22.28
CA HIS A 245 8.95 -3.72 21.23
C HIS A 245 10.16 -2.78 21.18
N ASN A 246 9.94 -1.46 21.24
CA ASN A 246 11.06 -0.51 21.18
C ASN A 246 11.92 -0.54 22.45
N LEU A 247 11.33 -0.81 23.61
CA LEU A 247 12.06 -0.99 24.87
C LEU A 247 12.93 -2.25 24.84
N GLU A 248 12.42 -3.38 24.34
CA GLU A 248 13.20 -4.60 24.11
C GLU A 248 14.35 -4.36 23.13
N ARG A 249 14.08 -3.65 22.05
CA ARG A 249 15.09 -3.25 21.06
C ARG A 249 16.18 -2.37 21.68
N ILE A 250 15.82 -1.40 22.52
CA ILE A 250 16.79 -0.59 23.26
C ILE A 250 17.67 -1.46 24.14
N ALA A 251 17.09 -2.39 24.91
CA ALA A 251 17.84 -3.29 25.78
C ALA A 251 18.88 -4.12 25.00
N GLY A 252 18.52 -4.63 23.82
CA GLY A 252 19.46 -5.36 22.95
C GLY A 252 20.52 -4.51 22.26
N LEU A 253 20.37 -3.18 22.23
CA LEU A 253 21.25 -2.26 21.50
C LEU A 253 22.32 -1.57 22.36
N GLN A 254 22.21 -1.65 23.69
CA GLN A 254 23.08 -0.88 24.61
C GLN A 254 24.58 -1.15 24.38
N ASP A 255 24.94 -2.39 24.05
CA ASP A 255 26.32 -2.81 23.81
C ASP A 255 26.73 -2.79 22.33
N SER A 256 25.86 -2.32 21.44
CA SER A 256 26.09 -2.39 20.00
C SER A 256 26.98 -1.25 19.48
N GLU A 257 27.92 -1.56 18.60
CA GLU A 257 28.85 -0.58 18.03
C GLU A 257 28.34 0.06 16.73
N GLY A 258 27.81 1.28 16.82
CA GLY A 258 27.52 2.09 15.64
C GLY A 258 26.40 1.55 14.74
N MET A 259 26.14 2.27 13.65
CA MET A 259 25.07 1.92 12.69
C MET A 259 25.66 1.29 11.44
N GLY A 260 24.91 0.37 10.84
CA GLY A 260 25.28 -0.31 9.61
C GLY A 260 24.52 0.19 8.38
N HIS A 261 24.72 -0.53 7.28
CA HIS A 261 24.06 -0.30 6.00
C HIS A 261 23.49 -1.61 5.47
N ILE A 262 22.33 -1.54 4.82
CA ILE A 262 21.73 -2.67 4.11
C ILE A 262 21.56 -2.22 2.66
N SER A 263 21.98 -3.04 1.72
CA SER A 263 21.81 -2.79 0.28
C SER A 263 21.51 -4.07 -0.46
N GLY A 264 20.97 -3.96 -1.66
CA GLY A 264 20.73 -5.12 -2.51
C GLY A 264 20.04 -4.72 -3.80
N ARG A 265 19.55 -5.71 -4.53
CA ARG A 265 18.67 -5.52 -5.68
C ARG A 265 17.33 -6.22 -5.48
N VAL A 266 16.29 -5.63 -6.03
CA VAL A 266 14.98 -6.27 -6.23
C VAL A 266 15.03 -7.04 -7.55
N LEU A 267 14.76 -8.34 -7.52
CA LEU A 267 14.88 -9.23 -8.67
C LEU A 267 13.62 -10.06 -8.88
N LEU A 268 13.14 -10.17 -10.13
CA LEU A 268 12.16 -11.15 -10.60
C LEU A 268 12.90 -12.27 -11.34
N GLY A 269 13.11 -13.39 -10.66
CA GLY A 269 14.13 -14.36 -11.04
C GLY A 269 15.50 -13.67 -11.05
N GLU A 270 16.08 -13.51 -12.25
CA GLU A 270 17.37 -12.83 -12.46
C GLU A 270 17.23 -11.41 -13.02
N LYS A 271 16.01 -10.94 -13.30
CA LYS A 271 15.77 -9.61 -13.90
C LYS A 271 15.58 -8.56 -12.81
N PRO A 272 16.24 -7.39 -12.88
CA PRO A 272 16.01 -6.31 -11.94
C PRO A 272 14.60 -5.72 -12.08
N LEU A 273 13.96 -5.41 -10.94
CA LEU A 273 12.69 -4.69 -10.87
C LEU A 273 12.89 -3.29 -10.28
N SER A 274 12.52 -2.28 -11.06
CA SER A 274 12.55 -0.87 -10.66
C SER A 274 11.23 -0.41 -10.06
N GLY A 275 11.25 0.64 -9.24
CA GLY A 275 10.04 1.25 -8.69
C GLY A 275 9.36 0.42 -7.60
N VAL A 276 10.00 -0.67 -7.15
CA VAL A 276 9.48 -1.50 -6.07
C VAL A 276 9.83 -0.84 -4.75
N ARG A 277 8.82 -0.70 -3.90
CA ARG A 277 8.98 -0.15 -2.57
C ARG A 277 9.43 -1.26 -1.63
N VAL A 278 10.67 -1.17 -1.18
CA VAL A 278 11.32 -2.13 -0.28
C VAL A 278 11.14 -1.66 1.15
N TYR A 279 10.67 -2.56 2.02
CA TYR A 279 10.50 -2.34 3.44
C TYR A 279 11.57 -3.06 4.23
N LEU A 280 12.12 -2.40 5.24
CA LEU A 280 12.98 -3.03 6.23
C LEU A 280 12.11 -3.51 7.41
N VAL A 281 11.96 -4.82 7.51
CA VAL A 281 11.20 -5.46 8.59
C VAL A 281 12.16 -5.80 9.72
N ASP A 282 11.86 -5.29 10.91
CA ASP A 282 12.56 -5.67 12.12
C ASP A 282 11.96 -6.96 12.70
N ASN A 283 12.76 -8.02 12.79
CA ASN A 283 12.26 -9.33 13.22
C ASN A 283 11.96 -9.39 14.73
N THR A 284 12.29 -8.35 15.50
CA THR A 284 11.85 -8.25 16.90
C THR A 284 10.42 -7.74 17.01
N VAL A 285 9.76 -7.35 15.92
CA VAL A 285 8.33 -7.01 15.88
C VAL A 285 7.52 -8.32 16.01
N PRO A 286 6.65 -8.47 17.03
CA PRO A 286 5.77 -9.63 17.16
C PRO A 286 5.01 -9.95 15.86
N LYS A 287 5.10 -11.20 15.39
CA LYS A 287 4.45 -11.65 14.14
C LYS A 287 2.91 -11.55 14.15
N SER A 288 2.30 -11.42 15.33
CA SER A 288 0.86 -11.19 15.53
C SER A 288 0.39 -9.78 15.18
N TRP A 289 1.32 -8.87 14.85
CA TRP A 289 1.07 -7.44 14.68
C TRP A 289 0.84 -7.00 13.22
N SER A 290 0.89 -7.94 12.29
CA SER A 290 0.65 -7.77 10.85
C SER A 290 -0.62 -6.94 10.56
N SER A 291 -0.47 -5.62 10.40
CA SER A 291 -1.58 -4.69 10.18
C SER A 291 -1.16 -3.54 9.27
N SER A 292 -2.13 -2.96 8.55
CA SER A 292 -1.88 -1.87 7.60
C SER A 292 -1.33 -0.60 8.26
N SER A 293 -1.51 -0.42 9.57
CA SER A 293 -0.95 0.69 10.34
C SER A 293 0.58 0.58 10.51
N GLU A 294 1.13 -0.63 10.59
CA GLU A 294 2.59 -0.82 10.72
C GLU A 294 3.34 -0.40 9.47
N ILE A 295 2.79 -0.66 8.28
CA ILE A 295 3.39 -0.33 6.97
C ILE A 295 3.80 1.15 6.93
N LYS A 296 3.01 2.03 7.57
CA LYS A 296 3.23 3.48 7.60
C LYS A 296 4.45 3.90 8.41
N THR A 297 4.85 3.06 9.36
CA THR A 297 5.93 3.34 10.30
C THR A 297 7.20 2.57 9.98
N MET A 298 7.10 1.50 9.20
CA MET A 298 8.24 0.77 8.67
C MET A 298 9.12 1.68 7.81
N ARG A 299 10.43 1.50 7.95
CA ARG A 299 11.38 2.21 7.10
C ARG A 299 11.31 1.64 5.70
N GLN A 300 11.27 2.53 4.69
CA GLN A 300 11.14 2.12 3.30
C GLN A 300 12.06 2.90 2.36
N VAL A 301 12.33 2.30 1.20
CA VAL A 301 13.00 2.94 0.05
C VAL A 301 12.41 2.40 -1.24
N VAL A 302 12.54 3.15 -2.35
CA VAL A 302 12.10 2.68 -3.68
C VAL A 302 13.32 2.22 -4.48
N SER A 303 13.20 1.07 -5.16
CA SER A 303 14.28 0.53 -5.99
C SER A 303 14.52 1.39 -7.24
N GLY A 304 15.80 1.58 -7.56
CA GLY A 304 16.23 2.31 -8.76
C GLY A 304 15.94 1.56 -10.06
N ALA A 305 16.30 2.18 -11.19
CA ALA A 305 16.11 1.62 -12.53
C ALA A 305 16.81 0.25 -12.76
N ASP A 306 17.89 -0.01 -12.04
CA ASP A 306 18.64 -1.28 -12.05
C ASP A 306 18.24 -2.22 -10.90
N GLY A 307 17.12 -1.91 -10.22
CA GLY A 307 16.58 -2.63 -9.07
C GLY A 307 17.34 -2.38 -7.77
N THR A 308 18.37 -1.53 -7.74
CA THR A 308 19.16 -1.30 -6.52
C THR A 308 18.37 -0.56 -5.45
N PHE A 309 18.61 -0.91 -4.18
CA PHE A 309 18.09 -0.19 -3.03
C PHE A 309 19.14 -0.11 -1.91
N ARG A 310 18.98 0.87 -1.00
CA ARG A 310 19.88 1.05 0.13
C ARG A 310 19.20 1.68 1.34
N PHE A 311 19.32 1.02 2.49
CA PHE A 311 19.06 1.60 3.80
C PHE A 311 20.38 2.02 4.46
N ALA A 312 20.50 3.29 4.82
CA ALA A 312 21.69 3.83 5.49
C ALA A 312 21.46 4.10 6.98
N HIS A 313 22.50 4.03 7.82
CA HIS A 313 22.38 4.32 9.24
C HIS A 313 21.33 3.43 9.94
N VAL A 314 21.36 2.13 9.66
CA VAL A 314 20.46 1.14 10.26
C VAL A 314 21.06 0.66 11.58
N LEU A 315 20.25 0.59 12.63
CA LEU A 315 20.71 0.04 13.92
C LEU A 315 21.02 -1.46 13.80
N PRO A 316 21.94 -2.00 14.60
CA PRO A 316 22.18 -3.45 14.64
C PRO A 316 20.91 -4.23 14.99
N GLY A 317 20.78 -5.46 14.50
CA GLY A 317 19.58 -6.28 14.76
C GLY A 317 19.36 -7.42 13.79
N SER A 318 18.24 -8.13 13.97
CA SER A 318 17.75 -9.13 13.03
C SER A 318 16.67 -8.50 12.14
N TYR A 319 16.81 -8.68 10.84
CA TYR A 319 15.97 -8.04 9.84
C TYR A 319 15.52 -9.03 8.77
N ALA A 320 14.48 -8.63 8.08
CA ALA A 320 14.08 -9.20 6.81
C ALA A 320 13.67 -8.06 5.86
N LEU A 321 13.42 -8.40 4.60
CA LEU A 321 12.93 -7.45 3.61
C LEU A 321 11.49 -7.80 3.20
N GLY A 322 10.66 -6.77 3.05
CA GLY A 322 9.36 -6.85 2.41
C GLY A 322 9.31 -5.97 1.17
N ALA A 323 8.26 -6.13 0.36
CA ALA A 323 8.04 -5.36 -0.86
C ALA A 323 6.58 -4.95 -1.02
N ALA A 324 6.32 -3.74 -1.48
CA ALA A 324 5.06 -3.40 -2.13
C ALA A 324 5.29 -3.29 -3.64
N VAL A 325 4.49 -4.03 -4.40
CA VAL A 325 4.64 -4.19 -5.86
C VAL A 325 3.27 -4.33 -6.52
N GLU A 326 3.15 -3.86 -7.76
CA GLU A 326 1.95 -4.10 -8.57
C GLU A 326 1.77 -5.61 -8.79
N LEU A 327 0.57 -6.13 -8.54
CA LEU A 327 0.31 -7.58 -8.63
C LEU A 327 0.65 -8.15 -10.02
N ALA A 328 0.29 -7.43 -11.08
CA ALA A 328 0.57 -7.83 -12.46
C ALA A 328 2.08 -7.92 -12.77
N ALA A 329 2.94 -7.22 -12.03
CA ALA A 329 4.38 -7.21 -12.26
C ALA A 329 5.08 -8.48 -11.73
N ILE A 330 4.43 -9.26 -10.87
CA ILE A 330 5.01 -10.44 -10.21
C ILE A 330 4.18 -11.71 -10.43
N GLU A 331 3.28 -11.73 -11.41
CA GLU A 331 2.42 -12.87 -11.69
C GLU A 331 3.23 -14.16 -11.89
N GLY A 332 2.91 -15.20 -11.12
CA GLY A 332 3.62 -16.49 -11.13
C GLY A 332 4.85 -16.56 -10.23
N TYR A 333 5.17 -15.50 -9.48
CA TYR A 333 6.29 -15.45 -8.56
C TYR A 333 5.83 -15.20 -7.11
N THR A 334 6.67 -15.63 -6.15
CA THR A 334 6.50 -15.35 -4.72
C THR A 334 7.77 -14.74 -4.16
N LEU A 335 7.63 -13.94 -3.10
CA LEU A 335 8.77 -13.41 -2.36
C LEU A 335 9.55 -14.54 -1.67
N GLN A 336 10.86 -14.59 -1.89
CA GLN A 336 11.78 -15.46 -1.14
C GLN A 336 11.89 -14.97 0.30
N GLN A 337 11.53 -15.82 1.26
CA GLN A 337 11.67 -15.51 2.68
C GLN A 337 13.13 -15.58 3.11
N GLN A 338 13.69 -14.46 3.54
CA GLN A 338 15.05 -14.40 4.07
C GLN A 338 15.15 -13.45 5.26
N GLU A 339 15.71 -13.98 6.34
CA GLU A 339 16.11 -13.23 7.53
C GLU A 339 17.64 -13.10 7.54
N PHE A 340 18.15 -11.99 8.05
CA PHE A 340 19.59 -11.73 8.17
C PHE A 340 19.88 -10.88 9.40
N THR A 341 21.14 -10.89 9.84
CA THR A 341 21.59 -10.07 10.97
C THR A 341 22.48 -8.94 10.47
N LEU A 342 22.21 -7.72 10.93
CA LEU A 342 23.08 -6.58 10.75
C LEU A 342 23.90 -6.37 12.03
N ALA A 343 25.21 -6.54 11.92
CA ALA A 343 26.14 -6.11 12.96
C ALA A 343 26.43 -4.60 12.84
N GLY A 344 26.76 -3.98 13.97
CA GLY A 344 27.11 -2.56 14.03
C GLY A 344 28.33 -2.18 13.19
N GLY A 345 28.24 -1.03 12.52
CA GLY A 345 29.27 -0.53 11.60
C GLY A 345 29.48 -1.37 10.33
N ARG A 346 28.69 -2.42 10.10
CA ARG A 346 28.84 -3.31 8.94
C ARG A 346 27.88 -2.96 7.82
N THR A 347 28.22 -3.42 6.62
CA THR A 347 27.31 -3.42 5.47
C THR A 347 26.89 -4.85 5.20
N VAL A 348 25.59 -5.07 5.07
CA VAL A 348 25.01 -6.33 4.60
C VAL A 348 24.47 -6.12 3.20
N THR A 349 24.85 -7.01 2.28
CA THR A 349 24.23 -7.07 0.96
C THR A 349 23.23 -8.21 0.94
N GLN A 350 21.96 -7.86 0.75
CA GLN A 350 20.85 -8.80 0.75
C GLN A 350 19.90 -8.44 -0.39
N ASP A 351 19.80 -9.30 -1.40
CA ASP A 351 18.83 -9.11 -2.48
C ASP A 351 17.41 -9.45 -2.00
N LEU A 352 16.42 -8.78 -2.57
CA LEU A 352 15.01 -9.12 -2.44
C LEU A 352 14.61 -9.84 -3.73
N ARG A 353 14.29 -11.14 -3.63
CA ARG A 353 14.07 -12.00 -4.79
C ARG A 353 12.63 -12.50 -4.85
N PHE A 354 11.99 -12.26 -5.96
CA PHE A 354 10.79 -12.94 -6.38
C PHE A 354 11.20 -14.19 -7.15
N VAL A 355 10.85 -15.36 -6.63
CA VAL A 355 11.16 -16.67 -7.23
C VAL A 355 9.88 -17.29 -7.78
N GLU A 356 10.00 -18.10 -8.82
CA GLU A 356 8.83 -18.78 -9.41
C GLU A 356 8.11 -19.62 -8.35
N VAL A 357 6.78 -19.57 -8.37
CA VAL A 357 5.96 -20.44 -7.53
C VAL A 357 6.16 -21.89 -7.98
N ALA A 358 6.39 -22.79 -7.03
CA ALA A 358 6.56 -24.21 -7.33
C ALA A 358 5.33 -24.77 -8.05
N ALA A 359 5.54 -25.36 -9.23
CA ALA A 359 4.45 -25.90 -10.03
C ALA A 359 3.77 -27.08 -9.32
N PRO A 360 2.45 -27.05 -9.10
CA PRO A 360 1.75 -28.14 -8.44
C PRO A 360 1.69 -29.38 -9.35
N GLU A 361 1.94 -30.55 -8.75
CA GLU A 361 1.77 -31.86 -9.40
C GLU A 361 0.51 -32.57 -8.90
N LYS A 362 0.18 -32.41 -7.60
CA LYS A 362 -0.99 -33.02 -6.94
C LYS A 362 -1.38 -32.25 -5.67
N PRO A 363 -2.69 -32.13 -5.33
CA PRO A 363 -3.82 -32.24 -6.25
C PRO A 363 -3.72 -31.15 -7.33
N LEU A 364 -4.31 -31.40 -8.49
CA LEU A 364 -4.45 -30.37 -9.53
C LEU A 364 -5.72 -29.55 -9.27
N GLY A 365 -5.75 -28.31 -9.78
CA GLY A 365 -6.90 -27.42 -9.60
C GLY A 365 -8.22 -28.05 -10.05
N GLY A 366 -9.28 -27.80 -9.28
CA GLY A 366 -10.64 -28.30 -9.55
C GLY A 366 -10.92 -29.74 -9.09
N GLN A 367 -9.99 -30.37 -8.37
CA GLN A 367 -10.20 -31.69 -7.77
C GLN A 367 -10.75 -31.57 -6.35
N GLU A 368 -11.83 -32.31 -6.07
CA GLU A 368 -12.23 -32.61 -4.71
C GLU A 368 -11.22 -33.58 -4.09
N VAL A 369 -10.91 -33.37 -2.82
CA VAL A 369 -9.93 -34.18 -2.07
C VAL A 369 -10.57 -34.72 -0.80
N ASP A 370 -10.19 -35.92 -0.41
CA ASP A 370 -10.60 -36.55 0.86
C ASP A 370 -9.88 -35.87 2.06
N ASP A 371 -10.15 -36.31 3.29
CA ASP A 371 -9.47 -35.78 4.48
C ASP A 371 -7.95 -35.99 4.42
N GLU A 372 -7.50 -37.17 4.01
CA GLU A 372 -6.07 -37.49 3.85
C GLU A 372 -5.58 -37.09 2.45
N VAL A 373 -4.85 -35.98 2.38
CA VAL A 373 -4.40 -35.40 1.11
C VAL A 373 -2.89 -35.44 0.99
N GLU A 374 -2.40 -35.93 -0.15
CA GLU A 374 -1.03 -35.70 -0.57
C GLU A 374 -0.94 -34.47 -1.46
N PHE A 375 -0.21 -33.46 -0.99
CA PHE A 375 0.26 -32.35 -1.79
C PHE A 375 1.65 -32.65 -2.34
N ARG A 376 1.88 -32.34 -3.62
CA ARG A 376 3.14 -32.56 -4.32
C ARG A 376 3.36 -31.47 -5.36
N TRP A 377 4.60 -31.04 -5.51
CA TRP A 377 5.02 -30.01 -6.46
C TRP A 377 6.39 -30.32 -7.06
N GLN A 378 6.70 -29.66 -8.16
CA GLN A 378 8.03 -29.73 -8.76
C GLN A 378 9.06 -29.11 -7.80
N ALA A 379 10.15 -29.82 -7.55
CA ALA A 379 11.22 -29.32 -6.70
C ALA A 379 11.91 -28.10 -7.33
N VAL A 380 12.06 -27.03 -6.54
CA VAL A 380 12.84 -25.84 -6.88
C VAL A 380 14.28 -26.06 -6.43
N GLU A 381 15.24 -25.87 -7.34
CA GLU A 381 16.66 -26.05 -7.05
C GLU A 381 17.13 -25.09 -5.95
N GLY A 382 17.85 -25.62 -4.96
CA GLY A 382 18.38 -24.82 -3.85
C GLY A 382 17.35 -24.40 -2.78
N ALA A 383 16.09 -24.81 -2.89
CA ALA A 383 15.08 -24.53 -1.87
C ALA A 383 15.45 -25.21 -0.54
N ALA A 384 15.65 -24.41 0.51
CA ALA A 384 15.90 -24.92 1.87
C ALA A 384 14.64 -25.57 2.47
N TYR A 385 13.47 -25.01 2.16
CA TYR A 385 12.16 -25.50 2.56
C TYR A 385 11.05 -24.87 1.71
N TYR A 386 9.85 -25.41 1.84
CA TYR A 386 8.59 -24.93 1.26
C TYR A 386 7.58 -24.62 2.38
N ASN A 387 6.64 -23.74 2.11
CA ASN A 387 5.48 -23.50 2.97
C ASN A 387 4.23 -23.91 2.20
N LEU A 388 3.39 -24.77 2.79
CA LEU A 388 2.07 -25.08 2.25
C LEU A 388 1.05 -24.10 2.85
N TRP A 389 0.39 -23.38 1.97
CA TRP A 389 -0.68 -22.44 2.31
C TRP A 389 -2.03 -23.03 1.92
N VAL A 390 -3.04 -22.70 2.70
CA VAL A 390 -4.43 -23.00 2.36
C VAL A 390 -5.23 -21.71 2.41
N THR A 391 -6.19 -21.61 1.52
CA THR A 391 -7.08 -20.46 1.42
C THR A 391 -8.52 -20.94 1.40
N ALA A 392 -9.28 -20.55 2.40
CA ALA A 392 -10.72 -20.77 2.46
C ALA A 392 -11.44 -19.63 1.74
N VAL A 393 -12.29 -19.99 0.79
CA VAL A 393 -13.26 -19.08 0.20
C VAL A 393 -14.53 -19.16 1.04
N VAL A 394 -14.90 -18.08 1.72
CA VAL A 394 -16.14 -18.01 2.49
C VAL A 394 -17.21 -17.24 1.70
N ASP A 395 -18.48 -17.48 2.02
CA ASP A 395 -19.61 -16.79 1.38
C ASP A 395 -19.41 -15.26 1.40
N GLN A 396 -19.78 -14.59 0.31
CA GLN A 396 -19.55 -13.15 0.02
C GLN A 396 -18.14 -12.76 -0.46
N GLY A 397 -17.28 -13.72 -0.79
CA GLY A 397 -15.99 -13.43 -1.44
C GLY A 397 -14.88 -13.02 -0.47
N ALA A 398 -15.08 -13.17 0.84
CA ALA A 398 -13.97 -13.10 1.78
C ALA A 398 -13.06 -14.34 1.60
N VAL A 399 -11.76 -14.10 1.71
CA VAL A 399 -10.72 -15.08 1.41
C VAL A 399 -9.82 -15.16 2.62
N VAL A 400 -9.77 -16.33 3.25
CA VAL A 400 -9.01 -16.50 4.48
C VAL A 400 -7.87 -17.46 4.25
N SER A 401 -6.65 -16.92 4.19
CA SER A 401 -5.43 -17.71 4.00
C SER A 401 -4.71 -17.95 5.32
N THR A 402 -4.02 -19.08 5.39
CA THR A 402 -3.09 -19.37 6.49
C THR A 402 -1.98 -20.30 6.01
N VAL A 403 -0.81 -20.20 6.65
CA VAL A 403 0.21 -21.25 6.53
C VAL A 403 -0.34 -22.49 7.21
N LEU A 404 -0.69 -23.51 6.41
CA LEU A 404 -1.15 -24.78 6.93
C LEU A 404 0.04 -25.58 7.49
N ARG A 405 1.14 -25.60 6.74
CA ARG A 405 2.38 -26.26 7.14
C ARG A 405 3.62 -25.48 6.70
N PRO A 406 4.39 -24.90 7.65
CA PRO A 406 5.65 -24.25 7.31
C PRO A 406 6.80 -25.26 7.21
N ARG A 407 7.90 -24.83 6.56
CA ARG A 407 9.22 -25.48 6.61
C ARG A 407 9.26 -26.95 6.16
N ILE A 408 8.52 -27.29 5.11
CA ILE A 408 8.54 -28.61 4.48
C ILE A 408 9.85 -28.76 3.69
N THR A 409 10.70 -29.72 4.03
CA THR A 409 12.01 -29.91 3.35
C THR A 409 11.97 -30.85 2.15
N THR A 410 10.81 -31.47 1.91
CA THR A 410 10.50 -32.32 0.75
C THR A 410 9.62 -31.59 -0.25
N ASN A 411 9.51 -32.10 -1.48
CA ASN A 411 8.60 -31.55 -2.50
C ASN A 411 7.20 -32.20 -2.47
N PHE A 412 6.85 -32.83 -1.35
CA PHE A 412 5.53 -33.39 -1.08
C PHE A 412 5.28 -33.41 0.43
N ILE A 413 4.00 -33.44 0.81
CA ILE A 413 3.55 -33.65 2.19
C ILE A 413 2.21 -34.39 2.17
N ARG A 414 1.98 -35.24 3.18
CA ARG A 414 0.67 -35.85 3.45
C ARG A 414 0.12 -35.27 4.73
N ILE A 415 -1.13 -34.83 4.71
CA ILE A 415 -1.81 -34.24 5.86
C ILE A 415 -3.25 -34.74 5.95
N ASP A 416 -3.75 -34.81 7.18
CA ASP A 416 -5.19 -34.85 7.47
C ASP A 416 -5.69 -33.41 7.42
N LEU A 417 -6.25 -33.01 6.27
CA LEU A 417 -6.70 -31.66 6.00
C LEU A 417 -7.69 -31.18 7.06
N THR A 418 -8.66 -32.00 7.45
CA THR A 418 -9.68 -31.64 8.46
C THR A 418 -9.04 -31.35 9.81
N GLU A 419 -8.09 -32.16 10.26
CA GLU A 419 -7.38 -31.90 11.52
C GLU A 419 -6.45 -30.70 11.45
N GLU A 420 -5.88 -30.40 10.28
CA GLU A 420 -5.08 -29.18 10.11
C GLU A 420 -5.93 -27.91 10.18
N LEU A 421 -7.06 -27.90 9.48
CA LEU A 421 -7.95 -26.74 9.46
C LEU A 421 -8.51 -26.40 10.85
N LYS A 422 -8.69 -27.40 11.73
CA LYS A 422 -9.11 -27.16 13.14
C LYS A 422 -8.04 -26.49 13.98
N LYS A 423 -6.75 -26.71 13.67
CA LYS A 423 -5.61 -26.22 14.45
C LYS A 423 -5.09 -24.88 13.94
N SER A 424 -5.36 -24.57 12.68
CA SER A 424 -4.92 -23.33 12.05
C SER A 424 -5.94 -22.22 12.26
N PRO A 425 -5.61 -21.14 12.99
CA PRO A 425 -6.47 -19.97 13.05
C PRO A 425 -6.54 -19.32 11.66
N PHE A 426 -7.75 -19.20 11.13
CA PHE A 426 -8.04 -18.47 9.92
C PHE A 426 -8.22 -16.99 10.27
N TYR A 427 -7.34 -16.12 9.76
CA TYR A 427 -7.41 -14.68 9.98
C TYR A 427 -8.12 -13.98 8.82
N PRO A 428 -9.31 -13.41 9.02
CA PRO A 428 -10.12 -12.89 7.92
C PRO A 428 -9.33 -11.85 7.12
N SER A 429 -9.19 -12.11 5.82
CA SER A 429 -8.73 -11.13 4.84
C SER A 429 -9.83 -10.91 3.80
N TYR A 430 -9.92 -9.68 3.30
CA TYR A 430 -10.95 -9.27 2.36
C TYR A 430 -10.27 -8.96 1.03
N GLY A 431 -10.51 -9.79 0.01
CA GLY A 431 -10.12 -9.53 -1.36
C GLY A 431 -11.36 -9.48 -2.23
N TYR A 432 -11.73 -8.30 -2.71
CA TYR A 432 -12.96 -8.07 -3.47
C TYR A 432 -12.62 -7.48 -4.84
N ASP A 433 -13.16 -8.05 -5.93
CA ASP A 433 -13.06 -7.52 -7.30
C ASP A 433 -14.46 -7.16 -7.84
N GLY A 434 -15.23 -6.40 -7.06
CA GLY A 434 -16.54 -5.87 -7.44
C GLY A 434 -17.69 -6.88 -7.58
N GLU A 435 -17.46 -8.08 -8.14
CA GLU A 435 -18.48 -9.11 -8.38
C GLU A 435 -17.97 -10.56 -8.25
N LEU A 436 -16.66 -10.85 -8.26
CA LEU A 436 -16.10 -12.21 -8.16
C LEU A 436 -14.79 -12.30 -7.34
N LEU A 437 -14.42 -13.51 -6.90
CA LEU A 437 -13.09 -13.82 -6.38
C LEU A 437 -12.04 -13.71 -7.50
N ASN A 438 -10.93 -13.02 -7.23
CA ASN A 438 -9.79 -13.02 -8.13
C ASN A 438 -8.76 -14.10 -7.70
N PRO A 439 -8.58 -15.20 -8.45
CA PRO A 439 -7.62 -16.25 -8.12
C PRO A 439 -6.15 -15.80 -8.20
N HIS A 440 -5.85 -14.63 -8.76
CA HIS A 440 -4.49 -14.05 -8.71
C HIS A 440 -4.10 -13.57 -7.30
N LEU A 441 -5.06 -13.40 -6.38
CA LEU A 441 -4.82 -13.24 -4.94
C LEU A 441 -4.31 -14.52 -4.25
N LEU A 442 -4.36 -15.67 -4.93
CA LEU A 442 -3.98 -16.98 -4.37
C LEU A 442 -2.50 -17.32 -4.56
N PHE A 443 -1.79 -16.59 -5.43
CA PHE A 443 -0.38 -16.85 -5.74
C PHE A 443 0.50 -15.73 -5.21
N GLY A 444 0.73 -15.74 -3.90
CA GLY A 444 1.72 -14.85 -3.30
C GLY A 444 1.37 -14.33 -1.92
N GLN A 445 0.70 -15.12 -1.07
CA GLN A 445 0.36 -14.83 0.34
C GLN A 445 -0.86 -13.91 0.54
N LEU A 446 -1.67 -14.27 1.54
CA LEU A 446 -2.42 -13.40 2.44
C LEU A 446 -1.96 -13.81 3.84
#